data_AF-A0A7X8XB55-F1
#
_entry.id   AF-A0A7X8XB55-F1
#
_cell.length_a   1.000
_cell.length_b   1.000
_cell.length_c   1.000
_cell.angle_alpha   90.00
_cell.angle_beta   90.00
_cell.angle_gamma   90.00
#
_symmetry.space_group_name_H-M   'P 1'
#
loop_
_entity.id
_entity.type
_entity.pdbx_description
1 polymer ?
#
loop_
_entity_poly.entity_id
_entity_poly.type
_entity_poly.pdbx_seq_one_letter_code
_entity_poly.pdbx_strand_id
1 'polypeptide(L)'
;MSNWLIIFTVLLFSLGLAFSLPAQESAVEERLWEESSQQNPGLSMQDIKAFYQEHVPDLLKEFADNARQLPDQAAGFLQQLVNGYRDLQKIRKENPTLYQWQLRRLGDEVKIRRTAKEIKQLEEFLHHKSAANEPTRVLELHQKKQELKKMLEEAFLASQQQQQIEINRLEAEINMLKQLLEERNASRELILQEQYRKLTNTEW
;
A
#
# COMPACT_ATOMS: atom_id res chain seq x y z
N MET A 1 -20.22 0.73 2.81
CA MET A 1 -19.36 0.70 4.01
C MET A 1 -18.18 -0.20 3.72
N SER A 2 -17.01 0.36 3.44
CA SER A 2 -15.77 -0.40 3.24
C SER A 2 -14.64 0.36 3.94
N ASN A 3 -14.03 -0.27 4.93
CA ASN A 3 -12.90 0.21 5.70
C ASN A 3 -11.66 0.36 4.80
N TRP A 4 -11.51 1.51 4.12
CA TRP A 4 -10.28 1.88 3.40
C TRP A 4 -9.49 2.97 4.12
N LEU A 5 -9.76 3.15 5.40
CA LEU A 5 -9.08 4.08 6.29
C LEU A 5 -8.24 3.30 7.29
N ILE A 6 -6.99 3.75 7.43
CA ILE A 6 -6.01 3.43 8.48
C ILE A 6 -5.09 2.25 8.16
N ILE A 7 -3.90 2.56 7.64
CA ILE A 7 -2.65 2.15 8.29
C ILE A 7 -1.73 3.38 8.33
N PHE A 8 -2.09 4.33 9.19
CA PHE A 8 -1.13 5.28 9.74
C PHE A 8 -0.58 4.62 11.00
N THR A 9 0.64 4.13 10.97
CA THR A 9 1.34 3.72 12.19
C THR A 9 2.60 4.56 12.31
N VAL A 10 2.48 5.61 13.11
CA VAL A 10 3.61 6.35 13.65
C VAL A 10 4.30 5.41 14.64
N LEU A 11 5.48 4.91 14.30
CA LEU A 11 6.39 4.29 15.25
C LEU A 11 7.69 5.11 15.26
N LEU A 12 7.68 6.10 16.15
CA LEU A 12 8.84 6.84 16.62
C LEU A 12 9.34 6.13 17.89
N PHE A 13 10.57 5.60 17.92
CA PHE A 13 11.67 6.01 18.83
C PHE A 13 12.79 4.97 19.02
N SER A 14 13.97 5.53 19.29
CA SER A 14 15.18 5.03 19.98
C SER A 14 16.01 3.90 19.36
N LEU A 15 17.14 4.32 18.75
CA LEU A 15 18.31 3.49 18.47
C LEU A 15 18.95 3.00 19.79
N GLY A 16 18.97 1.69 20.00
CA GLY A 16 19.92 1.01 20.87
C GLY A 16 20.94 0.27 20.02
N LEU A 17 22.22 0.63 20.14
CA LEU A 17 23.35 -0.06 19.51
C LEU A 17 23.52 -1.46 20.14
N ALA A 18 23.40 -2.51 19.34
CA ALA A 18 23.97 -3.82 19.65
C ALA A 18 24.51 -4.46 18.36
N PHE A 19 25.82 -4.60 18.30
CA PHE A 19 26.54 -5.37 17.28
C PHE A 19 26.48 -6.85 17.64
N SER A 20 25.89 -7.69 16.78
CA SER A 20 26.15 -9.14 16.78
C SER A 20 25.77 -9.82 15.46
N LEU A 21 26.81 -10.18 14.69
CA LEU A 21 26.99 -11.31 13.76
C LEU A 21 25.94 -11.58 12.64
N PRO A 22 26.36 -11.54 11.35
CA PRO A 22 25.47 -11.74 10.18
C PRO A 22 24.85 -13.15 10.05
N ALA A 23 25.37 -14.16 10.76
CA ALA A 23 24.86 -15.54 10.69
C ALA A 23 23.62 -15.78 11.56
N GLN A 24 23.44 -15.01 12.64
CA GLN A 24 22.25 -15.10 13.50
C GLN A 24 21.13 -14.21 12.95
N GLU A 25 21.50 -13.18 12.18
CA GLU A 25 20.60 -12.24 11.49
C GLU A 25 19.79 -12.91 10.36
N SER A 26 20.39 -13.82 9.57
CA SER A 26 19.62 -14.55 8.54
C SER A 26 18.64 -15.56 9.16
N ALA A 27 18.97 -16.12 10.31
CA ALA A 27 18.15 -17.14 10.97
C ALA A 27 16.81 -16.60 11.50
N VAL A 28 16.76 -15.33 11.93
CA VAL A 28 15.49 -14.69 12.35
C VAL A 28 14.61 -14.39 11.14
N GLU A 29 15.19 -13.84 10.07
CA GLU A 29 14.46 -13.57 8.82
C GLU A 29 13.90 -14.87 8.22
N GLU A 30 14.73 -15.92 8.13
CA GLU A 30 14.34 -17.24 7.61
C GLU A 30 13.19 -17.86 8.40
N ARG A 31 13.23 -17.80 9.74
CA ARG A 31 12.13 -18.28 10.60
C ARG A 31 10.83 -17.52 10.35
N LEU A 32 10.88 -16.20 10.23
CA LEU A 32 9.69 -15.39 9.97
C LEU A 32 9.07 -15.72 8.60
N TRP A 33 9.90 -15.95 7.58
CA TRP A 33 9.42 -16.41 6.27
C TRP A 33 8.79 -17.81 6.33
N GLU A 34 9.39 -18.73 7.09
CA GLU A 34 8.86 -20.09 7.28
C GLU A 34 7.52 -20.07 8.03
N GLU A 35 7.43 -19.33 9.13
CA GLU A 35 6.20 -19.14 9.89
C GLU A 35 5.10 -18.51 9.01
N SER A 36 5.42 -17.50 8.23
CA SER A 36 4.49 -16.88 7.29
C SER A 36 4.02 -17.86 6.21
N SER A 37 4.90 -18.73 5.73
CA SER A 37 4.54 -19.81 4.78
C SER A 37 3.55 -20.80 5.38
N GLN A 38 3.68 -21.12 6.67
CA GLN A 38 2.75 -22.02 7.37
C GLN A 38 1.38 -21.34 7.59
N GLN A 39 1.38 -20.04 7.90
CA GLN A 39 0.15 -19.26 8.16
C GLN A 39 -0.63 -18.93 6.88
N ASN A 40 0.02 -18.93 5.72
CA ASN A 40 -0.58 -18.53 4.44
C ASN A 40 -0.53 -19.68 3.41
N PRO A 41 -1.22 -20.82 3.66
CA PRO A 41 -1.19 -21.95 2.75
C PRO A 41 -1.77 -21.57 1.38
N GLY A 42 -1.05 -21.91 0.31
CA GLY A 42 -1.41 -21.59 -1.08
C GLY A 42 -0.85 -20.27 -1.61
N LEU A 43 -0.10 -19.51 -0.80
CA LEU A 43 0.71 -18.38 -1.27
C LEU A 43 2.19 -18.76 -1.29
N SER A 44 2.82 -18.61 -2.45
CA SER A 44 4.27 -18.80 -2.60
C SER A 44 5.00 -17.61 -1.98
N MET A 45 5.68 -17.83 -0.85
CA MET A 45 6.55 -16.82 -0.23
C MET A 45 7.71 -16.41 -1.16
N GLN A 46 8.16 -17.32 -2.03
CA GLN A 46 9.16 -17.02 -3.05
C GLN A 46 8.64 -16.00 -4.06
N ASP A 47 7.38 -16.11 -4.48
CA ASP A 47 6.75 -15.17 -5.42
C ASP A 47 6.58 -13.79 -4.77
N ILE A 48 6.21 -13.76 -3.49
CA ILE A 48 6.12 -12.51 -2.71
C ILE A 48 7.49 -11.84 -2.63
N LYS A 49 8.53 -12.59 -2.29
CA LYS A 49 9.90 -12.07 -2.21
C LYS A 49 10.38 -11.58 -3.57
N ALA A 50 10.16 -12.33 -4.64
CA ALA A 50 10.51 -11.94 -6.00
C ALA A 50 9.78 -10.65 -6.44
N PHE A 51 8.48 -10.55 -6.14
CA PHE A 51 7.68 -9.36 -6.43
C PHE A 51 8.26 -8.10 -5.77
N TYR A 52 8.54 -8.15 -4.47
CA TYR A 52 9.11 -7.00 -3.78
C TYR A 52 10.54 -6.72 -4.20
N GLN A 53 11.33 -7.75 -4.53
CA GLN A 53 12.68 -7.58 -5.06
C GLN A 53 12.68 -6.85 -6.40
N GLU A 54 11.72 -7.14 -7.28
CA GLU A 54 11.59 -6.52 -8.60
C GLU A 54 11.10 -5.07 -8.50
N HIS A 55 10.02 -4.85 -7.74
CA HIS A 55 9.31 -3.58 -7.81
C HIS A 55 9.72 -2.59 -6.72
N VAL A 56 10.03 -3.06 -5.51
CA VAL A 56 10.23 -2.21 -4.34
C VAL A 56 11.25 -2.82 -3.36
N PRO A 57 12.51 -3.03 -3.79
CA PRO A 57 13.50 -3.79 -3.01
C PRO A 57 13.83 -3.14 -1.66
N ASP A 58 13.64 -1.83 -1.54
CA ASP A 58 13.86 -1.10 -0.29
C ASP A 58 12.88 -1.54 0.82
N LEU A 59 11.69 -2.06 0.50
CA LEU A 59 10.79 -2.68 1.50
C LEU A 59 11.36 -3.96 2.10
N LEU A 60 12.04 -4.77 1.30
CA LEU A 60 12.69 -5.98 1.80
C LEU A 60 13.89 -5.62 2.69
N LYS A 61 14.59 -4.53 2.38
CA LYS A 61 15.63 -3.99 3.27
C LYS A 61 15.04 -3.46 4.57
N GLU A 62 13.92 -2.72 4.52
CA GLU A 62 13.18 -2.27 5.72
C GLU A 62 12.75 -3.47 6.58
N PHE A 63 12.26 -4.53 5.96
CA PHE A 63 11.93 -5.77 6.67
C PHE A 63 13.16 -6.39 7.34
N ALA A 64 14.27 -6.56 6.61
CA ALA A 64 15.50 -7.12 7.16
C ALA A 64 16.05 -6.26 8.32
N ASP A 65 16.01 -4.94 8.20
CA ASP A 65 16.41 -4.02 9.27
C ASP A 65 15.48 -4.13 10.49
N ASN A 66 14.16 -4.27 10.28
CA ASN A 66 13.20 -4.48 11.36
C ASN A 66 13.41 -5.84 12.04
N ALA A 67 13.68 -6.91 11.28
CA ALA A 67 14.00 -8.22 11.85
C ALA A 67 15.25 -8.18 12.73
N ARG A 68 16.22 -7.32 12.39
CA ARG A 68 17.43 -7.10 13.21
C ARG A 68 17.16 -6.26 14.45
N GLN A 69 16.47 -5.13 14.30
CA GLN A 69 16.35 -4.12 15.36
C GLN A 69 15.16 -4.36 16.29
N LEU A 70 14.07 -4.93 15.76
CA LEU A 70 12.77 -5.05 16.42
C LEU A 70 12.11 -6.41 16.04
N PRO A 71 12.66 -7.55 16.50
CA PRO A 71 12.18 -8.88 16.09
C PRO A 71 10.68 -9.09 16.33
N ASP A 72 10.16 -8.57 17.46
CA ASP A 72 8.75 -8.69 17.84
C ASP A 72 7.80 -7.94 16.88
N GLN A 73 8.30 -6.90 16.20
CA GLN A 73 7.51 -6.10 15.25
C GLN A 73 7.67 -6.58 13.80
N ALA A 74 8.76 -7.29 13.50
CA ALA A 74 9.08 -7.75 12.16
C ALA A 74 8.04 -8.74 11.61
N ALA A 75 7.46 -9.60 12.46
CA ALA A 75 6.38 -10.51 12.06
C ALA A 75 5.14 -9.75 11.56
N GLY A 76 4.76 -8.67 12.27
CA GLY A 76 3.65 -7.81 11.86
C GLY A 76 3.92 -7.11 10.53
N PHE A 77 5.16 -6.63 10.33
CA PHE A 77 5.58 -6.02 9.06
C PHE A 77 5.55 -7.03 7.91
N LEU A 78 6.04 -8.25 8.12
CA LEU A 78 5.99 -9.31 7.12
C LEU A 78 4.54 -9.65 6.74
N GLN A 79 3.64 -9.73 7.72
CA GLN A 79 2.23 -9.97 7.45
C GLN A 79 1.58 -8.83 6.63
N GLN A 80 2.00 -7.58 6.87
CA GLN A 80 1.57 -6.45 6.03
C GLN A 80 2.05 -6.58 4.58
N LEU A 81 3.29 -7.03 4.34
CA LEU A 81 3.78 -7.32 3.00
C LEU A 81 2.98 -8.45 2.33
N VAL A 82 2.71 -9.54 3.05
CA VAL A 82 1.92 -10.67 2.52
C VAL A 82 0.50 -10.22 2.14
N ASN A 83 -0.16 -9.45 3.01
CA ASN A 83 -1.50 -8.93 2.75
C ASN A 83 -1.49 -7.94 1.57
N GLY A 84 -0.52 -7.02 1.55
CA GLY A 84 -0.37 -6.06 0.45
C GLY A 84 -0.16 -6.74 -0.90
N TYR A 85 0.68 -7.78 -0.97
CA TYR A 85 0.84 -8.58 -2.17
C TYR A 85 -0.49 -9.24 -2.61
N ARG A 86 -1.20 -9.87 -1.67
CA ARG A 86 -2.49 -10.53 -1.94
C ARG A 86 -3.52 -9.54 -2.53
N ASP A 87 -3.64 -8.37 -1.92
CA ASP A 87 -4.56 -7.32 -2.35
C ASP A 87 -4.20 -6.81 -3.74
N LEU A 88 -2.91 -6.59 -4.01
CA LEU A 88 -2.43 -6.21 -5.33
C LEU A 88 -2.70 -7.28 -6.39
N GLN A 89 -2.52 -8.57 -6.09
CA GLN A 89 -2.84 -9.65 -7.04
C GLN A 89 -4.34 -9.76 -7.31
N LYS A 90 -5.20 -9.44 -6.33
CA LYS A 90 -6.65 -9.36 -6.55
C LYS A 90 -6.98 -8.22 -7.51
N ILE A 91 -6.46 -7.02 -7.23
CA ILE A 91 -6.67 -5.84 -8.09
C ILE A 91 -6.14 -6.09 -9.50
N ARG A 92 -5.00 -6.77 -9.65
CA ARG A 92 -4.43 -7.10 -10.97
C ARG A 92 -5.40 -7.85 -11.86
N LYS A 93 -6.24 -8.73 -11.30
CA LYS A 93 -7.24 -9.51 -12.05
C LYS A 93 -8.48 -8.71 -12.38
N GLU A 94 -8.92 -7.84 -11.47
CA GLU A 94 -10.19 -7.10 -11.57
C GLU A 94 -10.04 -5.78 -12.34
N ASN A 95 -8.91 -5.08 -12.14
CA ASN A 95 -8.64 -3.76 -12.69
C ASN A 95 -7.13 -3.53 -12.89
N PRO A 96 -6.57 -3.89 -14.07
CA PRO A 96 -5.16 -3.74 -14.39
C PRO A 96 -4.63 -2.30 -14.30
N THR A 97 -5.47 -1.31 -14.62
CA THR A 97 -5.10 0.11 -14.54
C THR A 97 -4.92 0.55 -13.09
N LEU A 98 -5.86 0.17 -12.21
CA LEU A 98 -5.76 0.44 -10.78
C LEU A 98 -4.55 -0.29 -10.16
N TYR A 99 -4.26 -1.52 -10.61
CA TYR A 99 -3.07 -2.25 -10.17
C TYR A 99 -1.78 -1.49 -10.48
N GLN A 100 -1.61 -1.00 -11.71
CA GLN A 100 -0.43 -0.23 -12.10
C GLN A 100 -0.29 1.07 -11.28
N TRP A 101 -1.41 1.72 -10.99
CA TRP A 101 -1.42 2.91 -10.14
C TRP A 101 -1.00 2.59 -8.70
N GLN A 102 -1.56 1.54 -8.09
CA GLN A 102 -1.21 1.11 -6.73
C GLN A 102 0.26 0.68 -6.63
N LEU A 103 0.77 0.00 -7.66
CA LEU A 103 2.17 -0.43 -7.71
C LEU A 103 3.13 0.78 -7.78
N ARG A 104 2.82 1.78 -8.61
CA ARG A 104 3.58 3.03 -8.67
C ARG A 104 3.55 3.75 -7.33
N ARG A 105 2.35 3.89 -6.74
CA ARG A 105 2.16 4.54 -5.44
C ARG A 105 2.98 3.86 -4.35
N LEU A 106 3.01 2.54 -4.30
CA LEU A 106 3.83 1.79 -3.34
C LEU A 106 5.33 2.14 -3.48
N GLY A 107 5.82 2.23 -4.71
CA GLY A 107 7.19 2.66 -4.99
C GLY A 107 7.48 4.09 -4.53
N ASP A 108 6.54 5.01 -4.75
CA ASP A 108 6.67 6.41 -4.34
C ASP A 108 6.62 6.58 -2.82
N GLU A 109 5.74 5.84 -2.13
CA GLU A 109 5.66 5.83 -0.65
C GLU A 109 6.99 5.40 -0.02
N VAL A 110 7.65 4.39 -0.60
CA VAL A 110 8.94 3.89 -0.10
C VAL A 110 10.06 4.89 -0.35
N LYS A 111 10.09 5.54 -1.52
CA LYS A 111 11.04 6.64 -1.79
C LYS A 111 10.85 7.79 -0.80
N ILE A 112 9.60 8.20 -0.55
CA ILE A 112 9.25 9.25 0.41
C ILE A 112 9.78 8.90 1.81
N ARG A 113 9.53 7.67 2.29
CA ARG A 113 10.03 7.22 3.60
C ARG A 113 11.55 7.22 3.67
N ARG A 114 12.22 6.73 2.63
CA ARG A 114 13.68 6.71 2.55
C ARG A 114 14.25 8.13 2.60
N THR A 115 13.75 9.05 1.78
CA THR A 115 14.21 10.44 1.78
C THR A 115 13.95 11.12 3.13
N ALA A 116 12.81 10.85 3.78
CA ALA A 116 12.53 11.35 5.12
C ALA A 116 13.53 10.81 6.17
N LYS A 117 13.91 9.53 6.09
CA LYS A 117 14.93 8.93 6.96
C LYS A 117 16.30 9.58 6.75
N GLU A 118 16.69 9.82 5.50
CA GLU A 118 17.95 10.49 5.14
C GLU A 118 18.00 11.93 5.66
N ILE A 119 16.89 12.68 5.54
CA ILE A 119 16.75 14.03 6.13
C ILE A 119 16.98 13.97 7.64
N LYS A 120 16.30 13.04 8.34
CA LYS A 120 16.44 12.90 9.78
C LYS A 120 17.87 12.58 10.20
N GLN A 121 18.54 11.67 9.49
CA GLN A 121 19.94 11.33 9.74
C GLN A 121 20.88 12.53 9.51
N LEU A 122 20.65 13.32 8.47
CA LEU A 122 21.41 14.55 8.20
C LEU A 122 21.18 15.61 9.27
N GLU A 123 19.94 15.78 9.73
CA GLU A 123 19.61 16.70 10.82
C GLU A 123 20.28 16.29 12.14
N GLU A 124 20.22 15.01 12.50
CA GLU A 124 20.89 14.47 13.68
C GLU A 124 22.42 14.69 13.61
N PHE A 125 23.02 14.39 12.46
CA PHE A 125 24.46 14.61 12.23
C PHE A 125 24.85 16.08 12.39
N LEU A 126 24.08 16.99 11.79
CA LEU A 126 24.31 18.43 11.84
C LEU A 126 23.98 19.04 13.22
N HIS A 127 23.16 18.39 14.04
CA HIS A 127 22.93 18.83 15.41
C HIS A 127 24.19 18.63 16.29
N HIS A 128 24.98 17.59 15.99
CA HIS A 128 26.21 17.27 16.73
C HIS A 128 27.47 17.95 16.20
N LYS A 129 27.38 18.68 15.09
CA LYS A 129 28.50 19.43 14.49
C LYS A 129 28.09 20.87 14.21
N SER A 130 29.04 21.81 14.25
CA SER A 130 28.72 23.19 13.83
C SER A 130 28.38 23.22 12.34
N ALA A 131 27.22 23.79 11.99
CA ALA A 131 26.79 23.97 10.60
C ALA A 131 27.79 24.76 9.74
N ALA A 132 28.60 25.63 10.38
CA ALA A 132 29.68 26.37 9.71
C ALA A 132 30.82 25.46 9.20
N ASN A 133 30.98 24.27 9.79
CA ASN A 133 32.05 23.34 9.47
C ASN A 133 31.65 22.30 8.40
N GLU A 134 30.36 22.20 8.06
CA GLU A 134 29.82 21.18 7.16
C GLU A 134 28.86 21.79 6.10
N PRO A 135 29.27 22.83 5.35
CA PRO A 135 28.38 23.56 4.43
C PRO A 135 27.79 22.65 3.33
N THR A 136 28.54 21.64 2.87
CA THR A 136 28.06 20.66 1.89
C THR A 136 26.89 19.85 2.42
N ARG A 137 26.93 19.44 3.70
CA ARG A 137 25.84 18.66 4.32
C ARG A 137 24.61 19.52 4.58
N VAL A 138 24.79 20.80 4.89
CA VAL A 138 23.67 21.76 4.99
C VAL A 138 22.97 21.92 3.64
N LEU A 139 23.73 22.04 2.55
CA LEU A 139 23.17 22.12 1.20
C LEU A 139 22.42 20.83 0.83
N GLU A 140 23.02 19.66 1.09
CA GLU A 140 22.38 18.35 0.86
C GLU A 140 21.06 18.21 1.63
N LEU A 141 21.03 18.62 2.90
CA LEU A 141 19.81 18.63 3.71
C LEU A 141 18.72 19.50 3.08
N HIS A 142 19.07 20.71 2.64
CA HIS A 142 18.11 21.60 1.98
C HIS A 142 17.57 21.01 0.67
N GLN A 143 18.44 20.42 -0.16
CA GLN A 143 18.05 19.75 -1.39
C GLN A 143 17.08 18.60 -1.13
N LYS A 144 17.40 17.71 -0.16
CA LYS A 144 16.52 16.59 0.19
C LYS A 144 15.18 17.07 0.76
N LYS A 145 15.14 18.16 1.54
CA LYS A 145 13.88 18.76 2.00
C LYS A 145 13.01 19.26 0.85
N GLN A 146 13.61 19.90 -0.15
CA GLN A 146 12.90 20.34 -1.35
C GLN A 146 12.40 19.14 -2.18
N GLU A 147 13.23 18.11 -2.33
CA GLU A 147 12.87 16.87 -3.00
C GLU A 147 11.69 16.18 -2.31
N LEU A 148 11.75 16.02 -0.97
CA LEU A 148 10.66 15.44 -0.18
C LEU A 148 9.36 16.24 -0.33
N LYS A 149 9.44 17.58 -0.26
CA LYS A 149 8.27 18.45 -0.46
C LYS A 149 7.63 18.19 -1.83
N LYS A 150 8.44 18.16 -2.89
CA LYS A 150 7.96 17.89 -4.25
C LYS A 150 7.32 16.51 -4.37
N MET A 151 7.94 15.47 -3.83
CA MET A 151 7.37 14.11 -3.84
C MET A 151 6.03 14.04 -3.10
N LEU A 152 5.89 14.72 -1.96
CA LEU A 152 4.64 14.77 -1.21
C LEU A 152 3.54 15.52 -1.99
N GLU A 153 3.87 16.61 -2.66
CA GLU A 153 2.94 17.34 -3.52
C GLU A 153 2.47 16.48 -4.72
N GLU A 154 3.40 15.80 -5.39
CA GLU A 154 3.10 14.88 -6.50
C GLU A 154 2.21 13.71 -6.05
N ALA A 155 2.53 13.08 -4.91
CA ALA A 155 1.74 12.00 -4.34
C ALA A 155 0.32 12.46 -3.95
N PHE A 156 0.19 13.66 -3.39
CA PHE A 156 -1.09 14.26 -3.05
C PHE A 156 -1.96 14.49 -4.31
N LEU A 157 -1.40 15.13 -5.34
CA LEU A 157 -2.11 15.39 -6.60
C LEU A 157 -2.53 14.09 -7.29
N ALA A 158 -1.64 13.08 -7.32
CA ALA A 158 -1.96 11.77 -7.89
C ALA A 158 -3.10 11.07 -7.12
N SER A 159 -3.12 11.20 -5.79
CA SER A 159 -4.22 10.68 -4.96
C SER A 159 -5.54 11.40 -5.24
N GLN A 160 -5.53 12.73 -5.36
CA GLN A 160 -6.75 13.48 -5.70
C GLN A 160 -7.29 13.11 -7.07
N GLN A 161 -6.42 13.01 -8.07
CA GLN A 161 -6.82 12.61 -9.41
C GLN A 161 -7.46 11.21 -9.41
N GLN A 162 -6.87 10.26 -8.69
CA GLN A 162 -7.43 8.91 -8.57
C GLN A 162 -8.79 8.91 -7.86
N GLN A 163 -8.95 9.70 -6.80
CA GLN A 163 -10.24 9.86 -6.12
C GLN A 163 -11.30 10.44 -7.06
N GLN A 164 -10.95 11.42 -7.89
CA GLN A 164 -11.88 11.99 -8.86
C GLN A 164 -12.31 10.97 -9.93
N ILE A 165 -11.37 10.13 -10.40
CA ILE A 165 -11.68 9.05 -11.34
C ILE A 165 -12.67 8.06 -10.71
N GLU A 166 -12.46 7.68 -9.45
CA GLU A 166 -13.35 6.76 -8.74
C GLU A 166 -14.73 7.37 -8.49
N ILE A 167 -14.81 8.66 -8.13
CA ILE A 167 -16.08 9.38 -7.99
C ILE A 167 -16.85 9.35 -9.32
N ASN A 168 -16.20 9.71 -10.43
CA ASN A 168 -16.84 9.72 -11.75
C ASN A 168 -17.34 8.32 -12.15
N ARG A 169 -16.59 7.27 -11.82
CA ARG A 169 -16.99 5.89 -12.04
C ARG A 169 -18.25 5.54 -11.23
N LEU A 170 -18.24 5.84 -9.93
CA LEU A 170 -19.36 5.55 -9.03
C LEU A 170 -20.61 6.34 -9.45
N GLU A 171 -20.46 7.58 -9.90
CA GLU A 171 -21.55 8.39 -10.44
C GLU A 171 -22.14 7.75 -11.71
N ALA A 172 -21.31 7.22 -12.61
CA ALA A 172 -21.77 6.50 -13.79
C ALA A 172 -22.54 5.22 -13.41
N GLU A 173 -22.04 4.45 -12.44
CA GLU A 173 -22.73 3.26 -11.92
C GLU A 173 -24.09 3.62 -11.28
N ILE A 174 -24.15 4.70 -10.51
CA ILE A 174 -25.40 5.21 -9.92
C ILE A 174 -26.40 5.62 -11.01
N ASN A 175 -25.95 6.33 -12.04
CA ASN A 175 -26.83 6.77 -13.12
C ASN A 175 -27.36 5.58 -13.92
N MET A 176 -26.55 4.55 -14.16
CA MET A 176 -26.99 3.30 -14.76
C MET A 176 -28.06 2.60 -13.91
N LEU A 177 -27.87 2.53 -12.59
CA LEU A 177 -28.86 1.93 -11.68
C LEU A 177 -30.19 2.71 -11.68
N LYS A 178 -30.13 4.04 -11.76
CA LYS A 178 -31.34 4.88 -11.90
C LYS A 178 -32.07 4.57 -13.20
N GLN A 179 -31.35 4.48 -14.32
CA GLN A 179 -31.94 4.13 -15.61
C GLN A 179 -32.61 2.74 -15.56
N LEU A 180 -31.95 1.73 -14.99
CA LEU A 180 -32.54 0.39 -14.82
C LEU A 180 -33.81 0.41 -13.95
N LEU A 181 -33.85 1.27 -12.93
CA LEU A 181 -35.02 1.44 -12.09
C LEU A 181 -36.18 2.10 -12.85
N GLU A 182 -35.89 3.10 -13.68
CA GLU A 182 -36.87 3.74 -14.56
C GLU A 182 -37.42 2.76 -15.61
N GLU A 183 -36.54 1.98 -16.27
CA GLU A 183 -36.93 0.93 -17.23
C GLU A 183 -37.81 -0.14 -16.58
N ARG A 184 -37.47 -0.56 -15.35
CA ARG A 184 -38.26 -1.50 -14.58
C ARG A 184 -39.63 -0.93 -14.19
N ASN A 185 -39.68 0.34 -13.81
CA ASN A 185 -40.95 1.01 -13.49
C ASN A 185 -41.82 1.20 -14.73
N ALA A 186 -41.24 1.56 -15.87
CA ALA A 186 -41.96 1.66 -17.14
C ALA A 186 -42.50 0.29 -17.59
N SER A 187 -41.74 -0.77 -17.33
CA SER A 187 -42.12 -2.17 -17.64
C SER A 187 -42.95 -2.83 -16.53
N ARG A 188 -43.40 -2.08 -15.51
CA ARG A 188 -44.03 -2.64 -14.30
C ARG A 188 -45.21 -3.54 -14.64
N GLU A 189 -46.11 -3.09 -15.50
CA GLU A 189 -47.32 -3.83 -15.85
C GLU A 189 -46.98 -5.15 -16.55
N LEU A 190 -46.08 -5.13 -17.53
CA LEU A 190 -45.61 -6.33 -18.23
C LEU A 190 -44.91 -7.31 -17.28
N ILE A 191 -44.08 -6.79 -16.36
CA ILE A 191 -43.41 -7.61 -15.34
C ILE A 191 -44.44 -8.28 -14.45
N LEU A 192 -45.47 -7.55 -14.01
CA LEU A 192 -46.54 -8.10 -13.18
C LEU A 192 -47.33 -9.17 -13.96
N GLN A 193 -47.77 -8.86 -15.20
CA GLN A 193 -48.44 -9.79 -16.13
C GLN A 193 -47.70 -11.11 -16.28
N GLU A 194 -46.39 -11.04 -16.55
CA GLU A 194 -45.54 -12.22 -16.68
C GLU A 194 -45.44 -13.03 -15.38
N GLN A 195 -45.36 -12.36 -14.23
CA GLN A 195 -45.27 -13.03 -12.93
C GLN A 195 -46.57 -13.74 -12.56
N TYR A 196 -47.73 -13.12 -12.78
CA TYR A 196 -49.02 -13.78 -12.58
C TYR A 196 -49.13 -15.02 -13.46
N ARG A 197 -48.85 -14.88 -14.77
CA ARG A 197 -48.92 -16.01 -15.70
C ARG A 197 -48.03 -17.17 -15.25
N LYS A 198 -46.82 -16.90 -14.76
CA LYS A 198 -45.91 -17.94 -14.22
C LYS A 198 -46.47 -18.64 -12.98
N LEU A 199 -47.23 -17.93 -12.14
CA LEU A 199 -47.76 -18.46 -10.89
C LEU A 199 -49.10 -19.18 -11.07
N THR A 200 -49.95 -18.71 -11.98
CA THR A 200 -51.31 -19.21 -12.17
C THR A 200 -51.47 -20.11 -13.40
N ASN A 201 -50.51 -20.08 -14.34
CA ASN A 201 -50.64 -20.67 -15.68
C ASN A 201 -51.85 -20.14 -16.48
N THR A 202 -52.36 -18.95 -16.13
CA THR A 202 -53.46 -18.27 -16.82
C THR A 202 -53.02 -16.88 -17.31
N GLU A 203 -53.71 -16.34 -18.32
CA GLU A 203 -53.53 -14.94 -18.71
C GLU A 203 -54.01 -13.99 -17.60
N TRP A 204 -53.36 -12.83 -17.48
CA TRP A 204 -53.61 -11.80 -16.46
C TRP A 204 -54.97 -11.12 -16.67
#